data_AF-A0A424Y4Z9-F1
#
_entry.id   AF-A0A424Y4Z9-F1
#
_cell.length_a   1.000
_cell.length_b   1.000
_cell.length_c   1.000
_cell.angle_alpha   90.00
_cell.angle_beta   90.00
_cell.angle_gamma   90.00
#
_symmetry.space_group_name_H-M   'P 1'
#
loop_
_entity.id
_entity.type
_entity.pdbx_description
1 polymer ?
#
loop_
_entity_poly.entity_id
_entity_poly.type
_entity_poly.pdbx_seq_one_letter_code
_entity_poly.pdbx_strand_id
1 'polypeptide(L)' 'MKYRILKTDKAEDQIRSIIHYLADETGDAMVALSYLEKMEKAIERLEDLPESGQIPRYSILKKQGYRVVIMDQ' A
#
# COMPACT_ATOMS: atom_id res chain seq x y z
N MET A 1 14.91 9.73 12.13
CA MET A 1 14.92 8.34 12.62
C MET A 1 14.05 7.56 11.66
N LYS A 2 14.58 6.52 11.00
CA LYS A 2 13.81 5.72 10.04
C LYS A 2 13.32 4.43 10.70
N TYR A 3 12.05 4.13 10.54
CA TYR A 3 11.46 2.85 10.91
C TYR A 3 11.73 1.82 9.82
N ARG A 4 11.86 0.55 10.20
CA ARG A 4 11.97 -0.56 9.26
C ARG A 4 10.57 -1.01 8.86
N ILE A 5 10.29 -1.06 7.56
CA ILE A 5 9.06 -1.68 7.05
C ILE A 5 9.20 -3.21 7.07
N LEU A 6 8.18 -3.88 7.57
CA LEU A 6 7.98 -5.31 7.44
C LEU A 6 6.71 -5.54 6.62
N LYS A 7 6.81 -6.31 5.54
CA LYS A 7 5.67 -6.74 4.72
C LYS A 7 5.33 -8.17 5.11
N THR A 8 4.05 -8.48 5.18
CA THR A 8 3.59 -9.86 5.33
C THR A 8 3.58 -10.54 3.97
N ASP A 9 3.77 -11.85 3.92
CA ASP A 9 3.67 -12.64 2.68
C ASP A 9 2.35 -12.35 1.95
N LYS A 10 1.26 -12.22 2.72
CA LYS A 10 -0.06 -11.90 2.17
C LYS A 10 -0.12 -10.53 1.51
N ALA A 11 0.56 -9.52 2.06
CA ALA A 11 0.61 -8.19 1.47
C ALA A 11 1.40 -8.20 0.15
N GLU A 12 2.52 -8.93 0.09
CA GLU A 12 3.31 -9.07 -1.14
C GLU A 12 2.53 -9.79 -2.25
N ASP A 13 1.84 -10.88 -1.91
CA ASP A 13 0.97 -11.59 -2.85
C ASP A 13 -0.17 -10.71 -3.38
N GLN A 14 -0.78 -9.92 -2.50
CA GLN A 14 -1.87 -9.00 -2.89
C GLN A 14 -1.37 -7.89 -3.80
N ILE A 15 -0.22 -7.28 -3.51
CA ILE A 15 0.40 -6.28 -4.39
C ILE A 15 0.64 -6.91 -5.77
N ARG A 16 1.29 -8.07 -5.83
CA ARG A 16 1.54 -8.78 -7.09
C ARG A 16 0.25 -9.06 -7.87
N SER A 17 -0.79 -9.54 -7.18
CA SER A 17 -2.09 -9.82 -7.79
C SER A 17 -2.74 -8.57 -8.40
N ILE A 18 -2.65 -7.42 -7.72
CA ILE A 18 -3.20 -6.15 -8.23
C ILE A 18 -2.43 -5.70 -9.48
N ILE A 19 -1.10 -5.80 -9.48
CA ILE A 19 -0.27 -5.40 -10.63
C ILE A 19 -0.56 -6.28 -11.86
N HIS A 20 -0.68 -7.59 -11.69
CA HIS A 20 -1.06 -8.48 -12.80
C HIS A 20 -2.47 -8.17 -13.32
N TYR A 21 -3.44 -7.98 -12.43
CA TYR A 21 -4.79 -7.58 -12.83
C TYR A 21 -4.78 -6.29 -13.66
N LEU A 22 -4.05 -5.26 -13.22
CA LEU A 22 -3.95 -4.01 -13.96
C LEU A 22 -3.26 -4.19 -15.32
N ALA A 23 -2.21 -4.98 -15.41
CA ALA A 23 -1.51 -5.24 -16.67
C ALA A 23 -2.43 -5.97 -17.66
N ASP A 24 -3.18 -6.97 -17.19
CA ASP A 24 -4.11 -7.75 -18.01
C ASP A 24 -5.30 -6.90 -18.48
N GLU A 25 -5.88 -6.08 -17.61
CA GLU A 25 -7.04 -5.24 -17.92
C GLU A 25 -6.70 -4.06 -18.84
N THR A 26 -5.52 -3.44 -18.65
CA THR A 26 -5.10 -2.29 -19.46
C THR A 26 -4.41 -2.72 -20.75
N GLY A 27 -3.89 -3.95 -20.81
CA GLY A 27 -3.00 -4.40 -21.87
C GLY A 27 -1.65 -3.69 -21.89
N ASP A 28 -1.34 -2.89 -20.86
CA ASP A 28 -0.12 -2.08 -20.78
C ASP A 28 0.61 -2.28 -19.44
N ALA A 29 1.73 -3.00 -19.52
CA ALA A 29 2.60 -3.24 -18.37
C ALA A 29 3.13 -1.93 -17.75
N MET A 30 3.28 -0.85 -18.53
CA MET A 30 3.77 0.43 -18.03
C MET A 30 2.76 1.09 -17.08
N VAL A 31 1.46 0.96 -17.36
CA VAL A 31 0.42 1.45 -16.44
C VAL A 31 0.50 0.69 -15.13
N ALA A 32 0.58 -0.64 -15.18
CA ALA A 32 0.69 -1.47 -13.98
C ALA A 32 1.95 -1.14 -13.15
N LEU A 33 3.11 -0.97 -13.79
CA LEU A 33 4.35 -0.58 -13.13
C LEU A 33 4.28 0.82 -12.50
N SER A 34 3.59 1.78 -13.14
CA SER A 34 3.36 3.10 -12.56
C SER A 34 2.54 3.02 -11.26
N TYR A 35 1.51 2.16 -11.23
CA TYR A 35 0.75 1.91 -9.99
C TYR A 35 1.60 1.25 -8.92
N LEU A 36 2.44 0.28 -9.26
CA LEU A 36 3.38 -0.34 -8.32
C LEU A 36 4.29 0.72 -7.68
N GLU A 37 4.89 1.60 -8.49
CA GLU A 37 5.76 2.68 -8.01
C GLU A 37 5.02 3.63 -7.05
N LYS A 38 3.75 3.96 -7.35
CA LYS A 38 2.91 4.74 -6.43
C LYS A 38 2.72 4.02 -5.08
N MET A 39 2.46 2.70 -5.10
CA MET A 39 2.30 1.92 -3.87
C MET A 39 3.60 1.90 -3.05
N GLU A 40 4.74 1.67 -3.71
CA GLU A 40 6.04 1.61 -3.05
C GLU A 40 6.39 2.95 -2.40
N LYS A 41 6.23 4.07 -3.10
CA LYS A 41 6.45 5.41 -2.52
C LYS A 41 5.55 5.70 -1.33
N ALA A 42 4.29 5.26 -1.36
CA ALA A 42 3.38 5.41 -0.24
C ALA A 42 3.82 4.59 0.99
N ILE A 43 4.35 3.38 0.77
CA ILE A 43 4.89 2.51 1.83
C ILE A 43 6.20 3.07 2.38
N GLU A 44 7.12 3.53 1.54
CA GLU A 44 8.41 4.10 1.95
C GLU A 44 8.23 5.32 2.85
N ARG A 45 7.22 6.16 2.58
CA ARG A 45 6.90 7.31 3.44
C ARG A 45 6.58 6.92 4.88
N LEU A 46 6.13 5.69 5.12
CA LEU A 46 5.87 5.18 6.47
C LEU A 46 7.15 4.92 7.27
N GLU A 47 8.31 4.80 6.61
CA GLU A 47 9.61 4.74 7.29
C GLU A 47 9.91 6.02 8.05
N ASP A 48 9.52 7.17 7.51
CA ASP A 48 9.75 8.47 8.13
C ASP A 48 8.57 8.91 9.00
N LEU A 49 7.33 8.60 8.57
CA LEU A 49 6.11 9.04 9.22
C LEU A 49 5.07 7.91 9.34
N PRO A 50 5.25 6.96 10.29
CA PRO A 50 4.33 5.82 10.46
C PRO A 50 2.91 6.23 10.88
N GLU A 51 2.78 7.40 11.48
CA GLU A 51 1.51 7.99 11.94
C GLU A 51 0.66 8.59 10.80
N SER A 52 1.21 8.67 9.57
CA SER A 52 0.59 9.41 8.45
C SER A 52 -0.68 8.78 7.89
N GLY A 53 -0.92 7.49 8.17
CA GLY A 53 -2.14 6.81 7.79
C GLY A 53 -3.36 7.33 8.55
N GLN A 54 -4.49 7.41 7.86
CA GLN A 54 -5.77 7.81 8.44
C GLN A 54 -6.32 6.74 9.37
N ILE A 55 -7.14 7.17 10.34
CA ILE A 55 -7.84 6.25 11.24
C ILE A 55 -8.94 5.53 10.43
N PRO A 56 -8.98 4.19 10.43
CA PRO A 56 -10.00 3.43 9.70
C PRO A 56 -11.41 3.75 10.21
N ARG A 57 -12.39 3.70 9.30
CA ARG A 57 -13.82 3.85 9.63
C ARG A 57 -14.32 2.75 10.59
N TYR A 58 -13.79 1.54 10.46
CA TYR A 58 -14.23 0.39 11.26
C TYR A 58 -13.65 0.45 12.68
N SER A 59 -14.55 0.44 13.67
CA SER A 59 -14.22 0.61 15.09
C SER A 59 -13.29 -0.47 15.65
N ILE A 60 -13.38 -1.71 15.13
CA ILE A 60 -12.52 -2.83 15.54
C ILE A 60 -11.07 -2.55 15.13
N LEU A 61 -10.85 -2.16 13.88
CA LEU A 61 -9.51 -1.84 13.37
C LEU A 61 -8.90 -0.65 14.10
N LYS A 62 -9.70 0.38 14.40
CA LYS A 62 -9.27 1.53 15.19
C LYS A 62 -8.78 1.12 16.58
N LYS A 63 -9.51 0.26 17.28
CA LYS A 63 -9.14 -0.22 18.63
C LYS A 63 -7.87 -1.08 18.63
N GLN A 64 -7.59 -1.77 17.52
CA GLN A 64 -6.39 -2.57 17.32
C GLN A 64 -5.17 -1.74 16.88
N GLY A 65 -5.31 -0.42 16.71
CA GLY A 65 -4.21 0.46 16.34
C GLY A 65 -3.88 0.47 14.83
N TYR A 66 -4.74 -0.11 13.99
CA TYR A 66 -4.53 -0.06 12.53
C TYR A 66 -4.72 1.34 11.97
N ARG A 67 -3.99 1.63 10.90
CA ARG A 67 -4.08 2.84 10.08
C ARG A 67 -4.27 2.46 8.61
N VAL A 68 -4.85 3.37 7.83
CA VAL A 68 -5.10 3.18 6.39
C VAL A 68 -4.39 4.27 5.61
N VAL A 69 -3.57 3.87 4.63
CA VAL A 69 -2.94 4.78 3.67
C VAL A 69 -3.71 4.67 2.36
N ILE A 70 -4.16 5.82 1.84
CA ILE A 70 -4.85 5.91 0.55
C ILE A 70 -3.83 6.42 -0.46
N MET A 71 -3.67 5.71 -1.58
CA MET A 71 -2.61 5.96 -2.56
C MET A 71 -3.00 6.94 -3.68
N ASP A 72 -4.29 7.07 -4.00
CA ASP A 72 -4.84 8.10 -4.90
C ASP A 72 -5.93 8.88 -4.14
N GLN A 73 -5.84 10.22 -4.18
CA GLN A 73 -6.95 11.15 -3.88
C GLN A 73 -7.34 11.88 -5.15
#